data_AF-A0A967GEQ5-F1
#
_entry.id   AF-A0A967GEQ5-F1
#
_cell.length_a   1.000
_cell.length_b   1.000
_cell.length_c   1.000
_cell.angle_alpha   90.00
_cell.angle_beta   90.00
_cell.angle_gamma   90.00
#
_symmetry.space_group_name_H-M   'P 1'
#
loop_
_entity.id
_entity.type
_entity.pdbx_description
1 polymer ?
#
loop_
_entity_poly.entity_id
_entity_poly.type
_entity_poly.pdbx_seq_one_letter_code
_entity_poly.pdbx_strand_id
1 'polypeptide(L)'
;IEGVVTNVVTFNRKGVEKDARTQEIERNLLAKFEEDHNDETRIVRSNMIKIVRDLIKGKKLVYDVTHPDTHDVLHAKGATIDDALIDSLPMRAWLDVQVKDDAVNTRVARVVNNALSQ
;
A
#
# COMPACT_ATOMS: atom_id res chain seq x y z
N ILE A 1 29.21 23.50 -36.01
CA ILE A 1 28.02 22.70 -35.63
C ILE A 1 28.42 21.74 -34.53
N GLU A 2 28.26 22.17 -33.27
CA GLU A 2 28.43 21.33 -32.09
C GLU A 2 27.03 20.81 -31.70
N GLY A 3 26.83 19.50 -31.78
CA GLY A 3 25.60 18.85 -31.35
C GLY A 3 25.82 18.19 -30.00
N VAL A 4 25.00 18.55 -29.00
CA VAL A 4 25.00 17.85 -27.71
C VAL A 4 24.18 16.55 -27.87
N VAL A 5 24.76 15.42 -27.48
CA VAL A 5 24.08 14.12 -27.53
C VAL A 5 23.29 13.94 -26.24
N THR A 6 21.97 14.04 -26.33
CA THR A 6 21.09 14.05 -25.14
C THR A 6 20.59 12.66 -24.73
N ASN A 7 20.67 11.63 -25.60
CA ASN A 7 20.21 10.29 -25.22
C ASN A 7 20.89 9.18 -26.02
N VAL A 8 21.50 8.21 -25.32
CA VAL A 8 22.14 7.03 -25.93
C VAL A 8 21.46 5.77 -25.39
N VAL A 9 20.76 5.04 -26.25
CA VAL A 9 20.11 3.76 -25.90
C VAL A 9 20.92 2.61 -26.49
N THR A 10 21.46 1.74 -25.62
CA THR A 10 22.31 0.59 -26.04
C THR A 10 21.46 -0.66 -26.14
N PHE A 11 21.24 -1.17 -27.35
CA PHE A 11 20.53 -2.43 -27.59
C PHE A 11 21.53 -3.60 -27.63
N ASN A 12 21.53 -4.44 -26.60
CA ASN A 12 22.32 -5.68 -26.60
C ASN A 12 21.52 -6.84 -27.20
N ARG A 13 22.11 -7.58 -28.13
CA ARG A 13 21.56 -8.86 -28.61
C ARG A 13 21.65 -9.91 -27.49
N LYS A 14 20.62 -10.76 -27.35
CA LYS A 14 20.62 -11.93 -26.46
C LYS A 14 21.91 -12.75 -26.67
N GLY A 15 22.88 -12.63 -25.76
CA GLY A 15 24.11 -13.44 -25.76
C GLY A 15 25.45 -12.67 -25.71
N VAL A 16 25.46 -11.33 -25.75
CA VAL A 16 26.68 -10.54 -25.54
C VAL A 16 26.80 -10.17 -24.05
N GLU A 17 27.99 -10.32 -23.48
CA GLU A 17 28.28 -9.98 -22.08
C GLU A 17 27.90 -8.52 -21.81
N LYS A 18 27.03 -8.30 -20.82
CA LYS A 18 26.55 -6.96 -20.49
C LYS A 18 27.72 -6.14 -19.94
N ASP A 19 28.01 -5.01 -20.57
CA ASP A 19 29.03 -4.05 -20.12
C ASP A 19 28.74 -3.58 -18.68
N ALA A 20 29.77 -3.40 -17.87
CA ALA A 20 29.62 -3.01 -16.46
C ALA A 20 28.81 -1.71 -16.29
N ARG A 21 28.91 -0.79 -17.25
CA ARG A 21 28.09 0.44 -17.29
C ARG A 21 26.61 0.15 -17.54
N THR A 22 26.30 -0.77 -18.45
CA THR A 22 24.91 -1.17 -18.73
C THR A 22 24.28 -1.82 -17.50
N GLN A 23 25.02 -2.67 -16.79
CA GLN A 23 24.52 -3.29 -15.56
C GLN A 23 24.25 -2.28 -14.45
N GLU A 24 25.09 -1.24 -14.32
CA GLU A 24 24.87 -0.16 -13.34
C GLU A 24 23.62 0.67 -13.67
N ILE A 25 23.43 1.02 -14.94
CA ILE A 25 22.24 1.73 -15.41
C ILE A 25 20.98 0.90 -15.16
N GLU A 26 20.99 -0.40 -15.49
CA GLU A 26 19.87 -1.31 -15.23
C GLU A 26 19.55 -1.42 -13.74
N ARG A 27 20.55 -1.53 -12.86
CA ARG A 27 20.35 -1.57 -11.40
C ARG A 27 19.71 -0.28 -10.87
N ASN A 28 20.20 0.88 -11.32
CA ASN A 28 19.65 2.17 -10.92
C ASN A 28 18.21 2.36 -11.44
N LEU A 29 17.92 1.90 -12.66
CA LEU A 29 16.56 1.91 -13.21
C LEU A 29 15.63 0.98 -12.42
N LEU A 30 16.09 -0.22 -12.08
CA LEU A 30 15.32 -1.18 -11.30
C LEU A 30 15.03 -0.64 -9.88
N ALA A 31 16.04 -0.12 -9.20
CA ALA A 31 15.87 0.47 -7.86
C ALA A 31 14.90 1.65 -7.88
N LYS A 32 15.00 2.52 -8.90
CA LYS A 32 14.06 3.63 -9.08
C LYS A 32 12.66 3.13 -9.36
N PHE A 33 12.51 2.10 -10.20
CA PHE A 33 11.20 1.51 -10.50
C PHE A 33 10.57 0.86 -9.26
N GLU A 34 11.36 0.15 -8.45
CA GLU A 34 10.90 -0.43 -7.19
C GLU A 34 10.50 0.65 -6.17
N GLU A 35 11.24 1.76 -6.10
CA GLU A 35 10.89 2.90 -5.24
C GLU A 35 9.59 3.56 -5.69
N ASP A 36 9.44 3.89 -6.98
CA ASP A 36 8.22 4.47 -7.55
C ASP A 36 7.02 3.55 -7.30
N HIS A 37 7.16 2.25 -7.57
CA HIS A 37 6.09 1.27 -7.35
C HIS A 37 5.70 1.16 -5.87
N ASN A 38 6.68 1.15 -4.95
CA ASN A 38 6.40 1.15 -3.53
C ASN A 38 5.73 2.45 -3.07
N ASP A 39 6.10 3.59 -3.64
CA ASP A 39 5.51 4.88 -3.29
C ASP A 39 4.07 5.02 -3.81
N GLU A 40 3.82 4.63 -5.06
CA GLU A 40 2.47 4.55 -5.62
C GLU A 40 1.58 3.68 -4.75
N THR A 41 2.06 2.48 -4.42
CA THR A 41 1.38 1.54 -3.56
C THR A 41 1.10 2.15 -2.18
N ARG A 42 2.07 2.85 -1.58
CA ARG A 42 1.92 3.53 -0.29
C ARG A 42 0.89 4.66 -0.35
N ILE A 43 0.87 5.45 -1.42
CA ILE A 43 -0.06 6.56 -1.61
C ILE A 43 -1.48 6.03 -1.76
N VAL A 44 -1.70 5.05 -2.63
CA VAL A 44 -3.01 4.42 -2.85
C VAL A 44 -3.55 3.84 -1.55
N ARG A 45 -2.70 3.09 -0.82
CA ARG A 45 -3.05 2.52 0.49
C ARG A 45 -3.39 3.59 1.53
N SER A 46 -2.59 4.65 1.60
CA SER A 46 -2.84 5.77 2.52
C SER A 46 -4.15 6.48 2.23
N ASN A 47 -4.50 6.64 0.95
CA ASN A 47 -5.77 7.23 0.54
C ASN A 47 -6.96 6.32 0.90
N MET A 48 -6.82 5.00 0.69
CA MET A 48 -7.81 4.02 1.12
C MET A 48 -8.07 4.12 2.63
N ILE A 49 -7.01 4.16 3.45
CA ILE A 49 -7.11 4.28 4.91
C ILE A 49 -7.83 5.57 5.30
N LYS A 50 -7.56 6.69 4.64
CA LYS A 50 -8.26 7.96 4.90
C LYS A 50 -9.77 7.86 4.63
N ILE A 51 -10.15 7.23 3.52
CA ILE A 51 -11.57 7.05 3.16
C ILE A 51 -12.26 6.13 4.17
N VAL A 52 -11.63 5.00 4.52
CA VAL A 52 -12.18 4.05 5.49
C VAL A 52 -12.28 4.70 6.87
N ARG A 53 -11.24 5.44 7.30
CA ARG A 53 -11.20 6.22 8.55
C ARG A 53 -12.42 7.11 8.70
N ASP A 54 -12.73 7.92 7.68
CA ASP A 54 -13.88 8.83 7.71
C ASP A 54 -15.22 8.09 7.87
N LEU A 55 -15.34 6.91 7.25
CA LEU A 55 -16.55 6.08 7.33
C LEU A 55 -16.75 5.41 8.69
N ILE A 56 -15.68 5.02 9.38
CA ILE A 56 -15.74 4.22 10.62
C ILE A 56 -15.53 5.05 11.90
N LYS A 57 -15.09 6.30 11.80
CA LYS A 57 -14.80 7.17 12.95
C LYS A 57 -16.03 7.35 13.84
N GLY A 58 -15.85 7.13 15.14
CA GLY A 58 -16.93 7.22 16.14
C GLY A 58 -17.92 6.04 16.14
N LYS A 59 -17.69 5.02 15.31
CA LYS A 59 -18.44 3.75 15.39
C LYS A 59 -17.78 2.81 16.39
N LYS A 60 -18.53 1.79 16.82
CA LYS A 60 -18.03 0.72 17.69
C LYS A 60 -17.66 -0.51 16.87
N LEU A 61 -16.54 -1.13 17.23
CA LEU A 61 -16.11 -2.41 16.68
C LEU A 61 -17.09 -3.53 17.06
N VAL A 62 -17.34 -4.45 16.13
CA VAL A 62 -18.18 -5.64 16.36
C VAL A 62 -17.35 -6.83 16.82
N TYR A 63 -16.17 -6.98 16.24
CA TYR A 63 -15.21 -8.02 16.56
C TYR A 63 -13.94 -7.43 17.17
N ASP A 64 -13.21 -8.28 17.88
CA ASP A 64 -11.85 -8.01 18.28
C ASP A 64 -10.95 -7.88 17.05
N VAL A 65 -10.18 -6.80 17.00
CA VAL A 65 -9.19 -6.58 15.95
C VAL A 65 -7.86 -7.10 16.46
N THR A 66 -7.38 -8.18 15.85
CA THR A 66 -6.09 -8.79 16.17
C THR A 66 -4.97 -8.31 15.25
N HIS A 67 -3.75 -8.27 15.77
CA HIS A 67 -2.58 -8.03 14.96
C HIS A 67 -2.32 -9.25 14.07
N PRO A 68 -2.19 -9.09 12.74
CA PRO A 68 -2.02 -10.19 11.79
C PRO A 68 -0.67 -10.93 11.89
N ASP A 69 0.25 -10.46 12.75
CA ASP A 69 1.59 -11.01 12.88
C ASP A 69 1.80 -11.54 14.30
N THR A 70 1.42 -10.77 15.33
CA THR A 70 1.57 -11.19 16.74
C THR A 70 0.33 -11.89 17.29
N HIS A 71 -0.81 -11.88 16.59
CA HIS A 71 -2.11 -12.34 17.08
C HIS A 71 -2.58 -11.67 18.39
N ASP A 72 -1.95 -10.56 18.79
CA ASP A 72 -2.41 -9.77 19.94
C ASP A 72 -3.70 -9.06 19.61
N VAL A 73 -4.63 -9.06 20.56
CA VAL A 73 -5.84 -8.25 20.47
C VAL A 73 -5.43 -6.78 20.60
N LEU A 74 -5.41 -6.07 19.48
CA LEU A 74 -5.14 -4.62 19.45
C LEU A 74 -6.32 -3.89 20.09
N HIS A 75 -7.54 -4.27 19.68
CA HIS A 75 -8.76 -3.63 20.17
C HIS A 75 -9.87 -4.64 20.40
N ALA A 76 -10.46 -4.60 21.59
CA ALA A 76 -11.56 -5.47 21.96
C ALA A 76 -12.88 -5.05 21.31
N LYS A 77 -13.81 -6.01 21.18
CA LYS A 77 -15.16 -5.75 20.69
C LYS A 77 -15.82 -4.60 21.49
N GLY A 78 -16.52 -3.73 20.77
CA GLY A 78 -17.23 -2.59 21.38
C GLY A 78 -16.35 -1.38 21.70
N ALA A 79 -15.04 -1.43 21.45
CA ALA A 79 -14.18 -0.27 21.53
C ALA A 79 -14.61 0.79 20.49
N THR A 80 -14.55 2.06 20.89
CA THR A 80 -14.80 3.19 20.00
C THR A 80 -13.58 3.36 19.10
N ILE A 81 -13.83 3.47 17.79
CA ILE A 81 -12.77 3.70 16.82
C ILE A 81 -12.34 5.17 16.91
N ASP A 82 -11.13 5.39 17.39
CA ASP A 82 -10.46 6.68 17.50
C ASP A 82 -9.34 6.85 16.44
N ASP A 83 -8.89 8.07 16.18
CA ASP A 83 -7.81 8.31 15.22
C ASP A 83 -6.49 7.65 15.67
N ALA A 84 -6.22 7.61 16.99
CA ALA A 84 -5.05 6.94 17.53
C ALA A 84 -5.09 5.42 17.33
N LEU A 85 -6.28 4.83 17.38
CA LEU A 85 -6.54 3.41 17.14
C LEU A 85 -6.25 3.07 15.68
N ILE A 86 -6.72 3.91 14.78
CA ILE A 86 -6.53 3.76 13.35
C ILE A 86 -5.06 3.87 12.95
N ASP A 87 -4.29 4.74 13.62
CA ASP A 87 -2.86 4.93 13.32
C ASP A 87 -1.99 3.76 13.80
N SER A 88 -2.41 3.04 14.86
CA SER A 88 -1.70 1.87 15.37
C SER A 88 -2.01 0.57 14.61
N LEU A 89 -3.05 0.55 13.75
CA LEU A 89 -3.47 -0.65 13.06
C LEU A 89 -2.59 -0.94 11.82
N PRO A 90 -1.95 -2.12 11.76
CA PRO A 90 -1.22 -2.53 10.57
C PRO A 90 -2.18 -2.80 9.41
N MET A 91 -1.74 -2.55 8.17
CA MET A 91 -2.53 -2.67 6.94
C MET A 91 -3.36 -3.97 6.86
N ARG A 92 -2.77 -5.10 7.24
CA ARG A 92 -3.43 -6.41 7.18
C ARG A 92 -4.58 -6.56 8.20
N ALA A 93 -4.54 -5.83 9.32
CA ALA A 93 -5.60 -5.84 10.32
C ALA A 93 -6.88 -5.12 9.83
N TRP A 94 -6.77 -4.25 8.83
CA TRP A 94 -7.92 -3.50 8.28
C TRP A 94 -8.96 -4.40 7.62
N LEU A 95 -8.57 -5.60 7.15
CA LEU A 95 -9.54 -6.57 6.63
C LEU A 95 -10.44 -7.15 7.73
N ASP A 96 -9.98 -7.14 8.98
CA ASP A 96 -10.70 -7.69 10.13
C ASP A 96 -11.57 -6.63 10.85
N VAL A 97 -11.39 -5.34 10.48
CA VAL A 97 -12.15 -4.25 11.08
C VAL A 97 -13.60 -4.31 10.59
N GLN A 98 -14.50 -4.71 11.50
CA GLN A 98 -15.94 -4.67 11.26
C GLN A 98 -16.66 -3.76 12.24
N VAL A 99 -17.59 -2.96 11.71
CA VAL A 99 -18.47 -2.08 12.48
C VAL A 99 -19.89 -2.63 12.55
N LYS A 100 -20.68 -2.13 13.49
CA LYS A 100 -22.05 -2.61 13.74
C LYS A 100 -23.00 -2.34 12.56
N ASP A 101 -22.64 -1.38 11.72
CA ASP A 101 -23.46 -0.93 10.60
C ASP A 101 -23.08 -1.69 9.32
N ASP A 102 -24.02 -2.49 8.80
CA ASP A 102 -23.80 -3.35 7.65
C ASP A 102 -23.60 -2.55 6.34
N ALA A 103 -24.23 -1.38 6.23
CA ALA A 103 -24.06 -0.50 5.08
C ALA A 103 -22.64 0.08 5.03
N VAL A 104 -22.07 0.42 6.20
CA VAL A 104 -20.67 0.84 6.31
C VAL A 104 -19.73 -0.33 6.00
N ASN A 105 -19.97 -1.53 6.53
CA ASN A 105 -19.14 -2.71 6.21
C ASN A 105 -19.11 -2.99 4.71
N THR A 106 -20.26 -2.92 4.03
CA THR A 106 -20.34 -3.10 2.57
C THR A 106 -19.55 -2.03 1.81
N ARG A 107 -19.52 -0.80 2.33
CA ARG A 107 -18.73 0.30 1.73
C ARG A 107 -17.24 0.09 1.94
N VAL A 108 -16.83 -0.27 3.15
CA VAL A 108 -15.44 -0.58 3.50
C VAL A 108 -14.93 -1.76 2.68
N ALA A 109 -15.69 -2.86 2.61
CA ALA A 109 -15.33 -4.03 1.82
C ALA A 109 -15.12 -3.70 0.33
N ARG A 110 -15.94 -2.82 -0.25
CA ARG A 110 -15.76 -2.35 -1.64
C ARG A 110 -14.48 -1.53 -1.82
N VAL A 111 -14.20 -0.62 -0.90
CA VAL A 111 -13.00 0.24 -0.95
C VAL A 111 -11.73 -0.60 -0.78
N VAL A 112 -11.74 -1.55 0.17
CA VAL A 112 -10.62 -2.47 0.41
C VAL A 112 -10.40 -3.40 -0.79
N ASN A 113 -11.45 -4.01 -1.35
CA ASN A 113 -11.31 -4.84 -2.54
C ASN A 113 -10.78 -4.07 -3.76
N ASN A 114 -11.18 -2.81 -3.92
CA ASN A 114 -10.68 -1.97 -5.01
C ASN A 114 -9.19 -1.64 -4.84
N ALA A 115 -8.73 -1.39 -3.61
CA ALA A 115 -7.32 -1.12 -3.34
C ALA A 115 -6.41 -2.37 -3.39
N LEU A 116 -6.96 -3.57 -3.21
CA LEU A 116 -6.23 -4.84 -3.31
C LEU A 116 -6.23 -5.44 -4.73
N SER A 117 -7.16 -5.03 -5.59
CA SER A 117 -7.30 -5.52 -6.98
C SER A 117 -6.61 -4.61 -8.01
N GLN A 118 -5.90 -3.57 -7.57
CA GLN A 118 -5.12 -2.65 -8.42
C GLN A 118 -3.65 -3.03 -8.38
#